data_AF-A0A928KKD6-F1
#
_entry.id   AF-A0A928KKD6-F1
#
_cell.length_a   1.000
_cell.length_b   1.000
_cell.length_c   1.000
_cell.angle_alpha   90.00
_cell.angle_beta   90.00
_cell.angle_gamma   90.00
#
_symmetry.space_group_name_H-M   'P 1'
#
loop_
_entity.id
_entity.type
_entity.pdbx_description
1 polymer ?
#
loop_
_entity_poly.entity_id
_entity_poly.type
_entity_poly.pdbx_seq_one_letter_code
_entity_poly.pdbx_strand_id
1 'polypeptide(L)'
;MKFTDETLRRALRTFLQAFVPAFLVGLNEIDFAGGGDYVKGAMISLLIPTLAAALAAVMNLEPGERGGGTMDFASFVRTYRGKATDYDGCAGVQCVDLAKLYIDKVLGVKPQSIGNAHAYYDDFDSTYLKKYFTKIPYRAGVKAQAGDLVVWRRKYNGTSPYGHIAIAAGQQTATHITTYDQNWGGKAMRKVVHRLDGVAGFLRPLCAAPRVTYFRPYRGSGVSIVDALDAVGAASSYAYRRRIAAANDIKSYRGTAKQNTQMLSLLKQGKLIKP
;
A
#
# COMPACT_ATOMS: atom_id res chain seq x y z
N MET A 1 -14.27 -16.67 8.39
CA MET A 1 -14.39 -16.63 6.92
C MET A 1 -14.84 -18.00 6.46
N LYS A 2 -15.93 -18.12 5.68
CA LYS A 2 -16.29 -19.40 5.06
C LYS A 2 -15.74 -19.36 3.64
N PHE A 3 -14.83 -20.28 3.33
CA PHE A 3 -14.30 -20.47 1.99
C PHE A 3 -15.44 -20.99 1.13
N THR A 4 -15.94 -20.18 0.19
CA THR A 4 -17.07 -20.56 -0.67
C THR A 4 -16.58 -20.96 -2.05
N ASP A 5 -17.34 -21.81 -2.74
CA ASP A 5 -17.01 -22.29 -4.11
C ASP A 5 -16.86 -21.16 -5.13
N GLU A 6 -17.50 -20.03 -4.88
CA GLU A 6 -17.38 -18.84 -5.72
C GLU A 6 -16.06 -18.09 -5.48
N THR A 7 -15.54 -18.12 -4.25
CA THR A 7 -14.22 -17.60 -3.90
C THR A 7 -13.12 -18.44 -4.54
N LEU A 8 -13.27 -19.77 -4.50
CA LEU A 8 -12.37 -20.71 -5.15
C LEU A 8 -12.36 -20.56 -6.68
N ARG A 9 -13.54 -20.45 -7.32
CA ARG A 9 -13.64 -20.25 -8.77
C ARG A 9 -12.99 -18.96 -9.26
N ARG A 10 -13.13 -17.87 -8.51
CA ARG A 10 -12.49 -16.58 -8.84
C ARG A 10 -10.97 -16.64 -8.65
N ALA A 11 -10.50 -17.24 -7.56
CA ALA A 11 -9.07 -17.49 -7.33
C ALA A 11 -8.44 -18.31 -8.46
N LEU A 12 -9.12 -19.39 -8.86
CA LEU A 12 -8.66 -20.28 -9.93
C LEU A 12 -8.61 -19.55 -11.28
N ARG A 13 -9.63 -18.73 -11.60
CA ARG A 13 -9.67 -17.99 -12.87
C ARG A 13 -8.54 -16.97 -12.98
N THR A 14 -8.29 -16.20 -11.93
CA THR A 14 -7.21 -15.20 -11.91
C THR A 14 -5.83 -15.87 -11.94
N PHE A 15 -5.67 -17.00 -11.24
CA PHE A 15 -4.46 -17.81 -11.32
C PHE A 15 -4.22 -18.29 -12.75
N LEU A 16 -5.23 -18.89 -13.40
CA LEU A 16 -5.10 -19.39 -14.77
C LEU A 16 -4.80 -18.27 -15.78
N GLN A 17 -5.41 -17.09 -15.63
CA GLN A 17 -5.15 -15.94 -16.50
C GLN A 17 -3.73 -15.40 -16.40
N ALA A 18 -3.09 -15.50 -15.23
CA ALA A 18 -1.71 -15.07 -15.03
C ALA A 18 -0.69 -16.18 -15.34
N PHE A 19 -1.04 -17.43 -15.03
CA PHE A 19 -0.17 -18.59 -15.20
C PHE A 19 0.00 -18.98 -16.66
N VAL A 20 -1.10 -19.07 -17.43
CA VAL A 20 -1.08 -19.59 -18.80
C VAL A 20 -0.17 -18.77 -19.73
N PRO A 21 -0.20 -17.43 -19.75
CA PRO A 21 0.70 -16.65 -20.59
C PRO A 21 2.18 -16.78 -20.17
N ALA A 22 2.47 -16.79 -18.86
CA ALA A 22 3.83 -16.92 -18.34
C ALA A 22 4.43 -18.30 -18.60
N PHE A 23 3.60 -19.35 -18.48
CA PHE A 23 3.96 -20.72 -18.76
C PHE A 23 4.23 -20.96 -20.26
N LEU A 24 3.38 -20.41 -21.14
CA LEU A 24 3.55 -20.52 -22.59
C LEU A 24 4.82 -19.83 -23.11
N VAL A 25 5.16 -18.65 -22.56
CA VAL A 25 6.40 -17.95 -22.92
C VAL A 25 7.62 -18.74 -22.45
N GLY A 26 7.59 -19.27 -21.22
CA GLY A 26 8.71 -20.05 -20.69
C GLY A 26 8.91 -21.40 -21.39
N LEU A 27 7.85 -22.05 -21.88
CA LEU A 27 7.97 -23.30 -22.64
C LEU A 27 8.72 -23.13 -23.97
N ASN A 28 8.63 -21.98 -24.62
CA ASN A 28 9.37 -21.70 -25.86
C ASN A 28 10.86 -21.45 -25.64
N GLU A 29 11.30 -21.23 -24.40
CA GLU A 29 12.70 -20.99 -24.03
C GLU A 29 13.38 -22.25 -23.48
N ILE A 30 12.63 -23.34 -23.26
CA ILE A 30 13.18 -24.60 -22.73
C ILE A 30 13.63 -25.48 -23.89
N ASP A 31 14.94 -25.63 -24.03
CA ASP A 31 15.53 -26.67 -24.85
C ASP A 31 15.48 -28.01 -24.10
N PHE A 32 14.55 -28.88 -24.49
CA PHE A 32 14.38 -30.22 -23.92
C PHE A 32 15.48 -31.21 -24.36
N ALA A 33 16.39 -30.81 -25.26
CA ALA A 33 17.58 -31.59 -25.60
C ALA A 33 18.76 -31.35 -24.64
N GLY A 34 18.67 -30.35 -23.76
CA GLY A 34 19.69 -30.06 -22.75
C GLY A 34 19.77 -31.10 -21.62
N GLY A 35 20.96 -31.27 -21.02
CA GLY A 35 21.18 -32.19 -19.90
C GLY A 35 20.27 -31.91 -18.70
N GLY A 36 19.92 -32.94 -17.93
CA GLY A 36 18.85 -32.91 -16.93
C GLY A 36 18.93 -31.81 -15.85
N ASP A 37 20.12 -31.26 -15.58
CA ASP A 37 20.28 -30.15 -14.64
C ASP A 37 19.89 -28.78 -15.24
N TYR A 38 20.03 -28.61 -16.56
CA TYR A 38 19.54 -27.44 -17.28
C TYR A 38 18.01 -27.36 -17.26
N VAL A 39 17.36 -28.50 -17.50
CA VAL A 39 15.89 -28.62 -17.45
C VAL A 39 15.35 -28.35 -16.04
N LYS A 40 16.03 -28.85 -15.00
CA LYS A 40 15.68 -28.54 -13.59
C LYS A 40 15.82 -27.05 -13.27
N GLY A 41 16.89 -26.40 -13.72
CA GLY A 41 17.11 -24.96 -13.52
C GLY A 41 16.04 -24.10 -14.19
N ALA A 42 15.68 -24.43 -15.42
CA ALA A 42 14.63 -23.74 -16.17
C ALA A 42 13.26 -23.89 -15.50
N MET A 43 12.91 -25.10 -15.02
CA MET A 43 11.66 -25.35 -14.30
C MET A 43 11.56 -24.58 -12.97
N ILE A 44 12.66 -24.46 -12.22
CA ILE A 44 12.70 -23.66 -10.99
C ILE A 44 12.50 -22.17 -11.29
N SER A 45 13.10 -21.67 -12.38
CA SER A 45 12.94 -20.27 -12.82
C SER A 45 11.52 -19.93 -13.27
N LEU A 46 10.77 -20.91 -13.78
CA LEU A 46 9.37 -20.78 -14.18
C LEU A 46 8.41 -20.77 -12.98
N LEU A 47 8.73 -21.56 -11.94
CA LEU A 47 7.87 -21.73 -10.77
C LEU A 47 7.89 -20.52 -9.82
N ILE A 48 9.02 -19.81 -9.67
CA ILE A 48 9.14 -18.68 -8.74
C ILE A 48 8.25 -17.47 -9.13
N PRO A 49 8.19 -17.03 -10.41
CA PRO A 49 7.26 -16.00 -10.86
C PRO A 49 5.80 -16.43 -10.72
N THR A 50 5.49 -17.72 -10.94
CA THR A 50 4.11 -18.23 -10.83
C THR A 50 3.59 -18.25 -9.40
N LEU A 51 4.44 -18.52 -8.42
CA LEU A 51 4.08 -18.44 -7.00
C LEU A 51 3.85 -16.98 -6.58
N ALA A 52 4.68 -16.06 -7.07
CA ALA A 52 4.51 -14.62 -6.84
C ALA A 52 3.25 -14.05 -7.53
N ALA A 53 2.96 -14.49 -8.76
CA ALA A 53 1.74 -14.13 -9.48
C ALA A 53 0.49 -14.75 -8.85
N ALA A 54 0.57 -15.97 -8.32
CA ALA A 54 -0.50 -16.62 -7.57
C ALA A 54 -0.78 -15.90 -6.24
N LEU A 55 0.27 -15.52 -5.51
CA LEU A 55 0.13 -14.69 -4.31
C LEU A 55 -0.43 -13.31 -4.65
N ALA A 56 0.02 -12.67 -5.74
CA ALA A 56 -0.52 -11.39 -6.20
C ALA A 56 -1.98 -11.48 -6.69
N ALA A 57 -2.37 -12.60 -7.33
CA ALA A 57 -3.74 -12.89 -7.72
C ALA A 57 -4.63 -13.12 -6.50
N VAL A 58 -4.15 -13.86 -5.50
CA VAL A 58 -4.82 -14.05 -4.21
C VAL A 58 -4.95 -12.73 -3.45
N MET A 59 -3.95 -11.85 -3.53
CA MET A 59 -4.00 -10.49 -2.97
C MET A 59 -4.93 -9.54 -3.76
N ASN A 60 -5.29 -9.88 -5.00
CA ASN A 60 -6.25 -9.16 -5.86
C ASN A 60 -7.66 -9.78 -5.84
N LEU A 61 -7.96 -10.71 -4.92
CA LEU A 61 -9.29 -11.34 -4.81
C LEU A 61 -10.38 -10.46 -4.20
N GLU A 62 -10.12 -9.18 -3.97
CA GLU A 62 -11.13 -8.23 -3.52
C GLU A 62 -11.68 -7.41 -4.71
N PRO A 63 -12.87 -7.75 -5.23
CA PRO A 63 -13.74 -6.76 -5.84
C PRO A 63 -14.91 -6.50 -4.88
N GLY A 64 -14.80 -5.41 -4.13
CA GLY A 64 -15.86 -4.86 -3.30
C GLY A 64 -15.92 -3.34 -3.49
N GLU A 65 -17.07 -2.85 -3.91
CA GLU A 65 -17.37 -1.50 -4.38
C GLU A 65 -16.83 -0.34 -3.53
N ARG A 66 -16.31 0.68 -4.22
CA ARG A 66 -15.63 1.87 -3.71
C ARG A 66 -16.56 2.76 -2.85
N GLY A 67 -16.08 3.08 -1.66
CA GLY A 67 -16.52 4.21 -0.83
C GLY A 67 -15.39 4.62 0.13
N GLY A 68 -14.60 5.63 -0.27
CA GLY A 68 -13.58 6.40 0.46
C GLY A 68 -12.77 5.77 1.62
N GLY A 69 -11.44 5.62 1.43
CA GLY A 69 -10.48 5.74 2.55
C GLY A 69 -9.37 4.69 2.69
N THR A 70 -8.59 4.44 1.64
CA THR A 70 -7.15 4.05 1.56
C THR A 70 -6.97 3.35 0.22
N MET A 71 -6.04 3.86 -0.58
CA MET A 71 -5.73 3.34 -1.89
C MET A 71 -4.78 2.16 -1.73
N ASP A 72 -5.12 1.00 -2.28
CA ASP A 72 -4.16 -0.11 -2.33
C ASP A 72 -2.91 0.28 -3.15
N PHE A 73 -1.77 -0.35 -2.88
CA PHE A 73 -0.51 0.02 -3.50
C PHE A 73 -0.53 -0.07 -5.04
N ALA A 74 -1.24 -1.04 -5.62
CA ALA A 74 -1.34 -1.18 -7.07
C ALA A 74 -2.19 -0.04 -7.68
N SER A 75 -3.29 0.32 -7.03
CA SER A 75 -4.13 1.47 -7.38
C SER A 75 -3.36 2.77 -7.25
N PHE A 76 -2.50 2.90 -6.24
CA PHE A 76 -1.60 4.04 -6.08
C PHE A 76 -0.66 4.19 -7.25
N VAL A 77 0.05 3.11 -7.59
CA VAL A 77 0.96 3.10 -8.74
C VAL A 77 0.22 3.47 -10.02
N ARG A 78 -0.94 2.86 -10.29
CA ARG A 78 -1.73 3.13 -11.50
C ARG A 78 -2.22 4.58 -11.55
N THR A 79 -2.59 5.15 -10.42
CA THR A 79 -3.17 6.50 -10.35
C THR A 79 -2.12 7.59 -10.51
N TYR A 80 -0.93 7.41 -9.94
CA TYR A 80 0.09 8.46 -9.84
C TYR A 80 1.26 8.30 -10.81
N ARG A 81 1.43 7.14 -11.46
CA ARG A 81 2.47 6.96 -12.49
C ARG A 81 2.26 7.97 -13.63
N GLY A 82 3.34 8.65 -13.99
CA GLY A 82 3.34 9.71 -14.99
C GLY A 82 2.87 11.07 -14.48
N LYS A 83 2.44 11.19 -13.21
CA LYS A 83 1.99 12.46 -12.62
C LYS A 83 3.06 13.07 -11.73
N ALA A 84 3.17 14.38 -11.78
CA ALA A 84 3.98 15.17 -10.88
C ALA A 84 3.11 15.62 -9.70
N THR A 85 3.50 15.27 -8.48
CA THR A 85 2.75 15.58 -7.25
C THR A 85 3.58 16.50 -6.37
N ASP A 86 3.06 17.69 -6.10
CA ASP A 86 3.52 18.55 -5.02
C ASP A 86 2.54 18.38 -3.87
N TYR A 87 2.97 17.70 -2.80
CA TYR A 87 2.06 17.28 -1.73
C TYR A 87 1.89 18.38 -0.67
N ASP A 88 2.97 19.07 -0.32
CA ASP A 88 2.97 20.09 0.73
C ASP A 88 2.94 21.53 0.20
N GLY A 89 2.98 21.72 -1.12
CA GLY A 89 2.97 23.04 -1.77
C GLY A 89 4.30 23.78 -1.61
N CYS A 90 5.35 23.12 -1.12
CA CYS A 90 6.63 23.71 -0.74
C CYS A 90 7.77 23.08 -1.55
N ALA A 91 8.62 23.93 -2.16
CA ALA A 91 9.74 23.51 -3.02
C ALA A 91 9.34 22.72 -4.29
N GLY A 92 8.05 22.72 -4.66
CA GLY A 92 7.56 22.11 -5.89
C GLY A 92 7.58 20.58 -5.81
N VAL A 93 7.78 19.92 -6.95
CA VAL A 93 7.67 18.46 -7.05
C VAL A 93 9.01 17.78 -6.68
N GLN A 94 9.06 17.14 -5.50
CA GLN A 94 10.23 16.49 -4.91
C GLN A 94 10.02 14.99 -4.63
N CYS A 95 11.09 14.27 -4.29
CA CYS A 95 11.01 12.85 -3.94
C CYS A 95 10.26 12.60 -2.61
N VAL A 96 10.38 13.53 -1.66
CA VAL A 96 9.67 13.48 -0.38
C VAL A 96 8.17 13.67 -0.52
N ASP A 97 7.69 14.41 -1.53
CA ASP A 97 6.25 14.55 -1.80
C ASP A 97 5.61 13.22 -2.15
N LEU A 98 6.28 12.40 -2.96
CA LEU A 98 5.79 11.09 -3.32
C LEU A 98 5.71 10.18 -2.07
N ALA A 99 6.71 10.25 -1.19
CA ALA A 99 6.69 9.51 0.07
C ALA A 99 5.54 9.98 0.99
N LYS A 100 5.32 11.29 1.14
CA LYS A 100 4.21 11.86 1.92
C LYS A 100 2.85 11.46 1.34
N LEU A 101 2.70 11.53 0.02
CA LEU A 101 1.49 11.11 -0.68
C LEU A 101 1.22 9.60 -0.47
N TYR A 102 2.25 8.76 -0.54
CA TYR A 102 2.13 7.32 -0.28
C TYR A 102 1.70 7.04 1.16
N ILE A 103 2.30 7.74 2.13
CA ILE A 103 1.94 7.67 3.54
C ILE A 103 0.46 8.04 3.76
N ASP A 104 0.00 9.13 3.15
CA ASP A 104 -1.40 9.56 3.23
C ASP A 104 -2.34 8.57 2.55
N LYS A 105 -2.12 8.27 1.26
CA LYS A 105 -3.07 7.53 0.44
C LYS A 105 -3.06 6.04 0.68
N VAL A 106 -1.89 5.44 0.91
CA VAL A 106 -1.74 3.98 1.04
C VAL A 106 -1.71 3.54 2.49
N LEU A 107 -0.98 4.27 3.34
CA LEU A 107 -0.91 3.92 4.77
C LEU A 107 -2.07 4.50 5.58
N GLY A 108 -2.80 5.50 5.03
CA GLY A 108 -3.91 6.15 5.73
C GLY A 108 -3.47 6.99 6.92
N VAL A 109 -2.21 7.41 6.95
CA VAL A 109 -1.60 8.16 8.05
C VAL A 109 -1.33 9.58 7.59
N LYS A 110 -1.64 10.58 8.43
CA LYS A 110 -1.27 11.97 8.14
C LYS A 110 0.26 12.12 8.14
N PRO A 111 0.89 12.46 7.00
CA PRO A 111 2.34 12.61 6.92
C PRO A 111 2.82 13.80 7.75
N GLN A 112 4.05 13.69 8.26
CA GLN A 112 4.75 14.77 8.95
C GLN A 112 5.91 15.30 8.12
N SER A 113 6.30 16.55 8.39
CA SER A 113 7.53 17.11 7.83
C SER A 113 8.71 16.63 8.66
N ILE A 114 9.42 15.63 8.13
CA ILE A 114 10.61 15.04 8.78
C ILE A 114 11.88 15.79 8.37
N GLY A 115 11.91 16.31 7.13
CA GLY A 115 13.05 16.99 6.55
C GLY A 115 13.31 16.50 5.13
N ASN A 116 14.58 16.55 4.72
CA ASN A 116 15.03 16.02 3.44
C ASN A 116 14.93 14.49 3.38
N ALA A 117 15.13 13.90 2.20
CA ALA A 117 14.95 12.46 1.99
C ALA A 117 15.79 11.59 2.94
N HIS A 118 17.06 11.94 3.18
CA HIS A 118 17.92 11.18 4.10
C HIS A 118 17.41 11.19 5.56
N ALA A 119 16.73 12.27 5.99
CA ALA A 119 16.25 12.45 7.35
C ALA A 119 15.21 11.39 7.76
N TYR A 120 14.45 10.86 6.79
CA TYR A 120 13.54 9.74 7.03
C TYR A 120 14.26 8.49 7.59
N TYR A 121 15.56 8.35 7.31
CA TYR A 121 16.36 7.24 7.81
C TYR A 121 17.27 7.65 8.97
N ASP A 122 17.90 8.83 8.89
CA ASP A 122 18.83 9.31 9.91
C ASP A 122 18.10 9.65 11.21
N ASP A 123 16.95 10.33 11.14
CA ASP A 123 16.14 10.77 12.28
C ASP A 123 15.04 9.76 12.66
N PHE A 124 15.33 8.48 12.49
CA PHE A 124 14.36 7.41 12.76
C PHE A 124 13.93 7.35 14.22
N ASP A 125 14.69 7.95 15.13
CA ASP A 125 14.29 8.06 16.53
C ASP A 125 13.10 9.00 16.80
N SER A 126 12.59 9.68 15.77
CA SER A 126 11.32 10.39 15.87
C SER A 126 10.16 9.47 16.28
N THR A 127 9.27 9.98 17.13
CA THR A 127 8.07 9.25 17.58
C THR A 127 7.20 8.81 16.38
N TYR A 128 7.14 9.64 15.34
CA TYR A 128 6.35 9.35 14.15
C TYR A 128 6.88 8.16 13.36
N LEU A 129 8.18 8.12 13.06
CA LEU A 129 8.76 7.04 12.26
C LEU A 129 8.72 5.71 12.98
N LYS A 130 9.08 5.68 14.27
CA LYS A 130 8.97 4.46 15.11
C LYS A 130 7.55 3.94 15.24
N LYS A 131 6.55 4.83 15.19
CA LYS A 131 5.14 4.42 15.30
C LYS A 131 4.63 3.69 14.06
N TYR A 132 5.10 4.04 12.87
CA TYR A 132 4.52 3.55 11.61
C TYR A 132 5.46 2.68 10.77
N PHE A 133 6.75 2.65 11.09
CA PHE A 133 7.74 1.95 10.29
C PHE A 133 8.65 1.07 11.14
N THR A 134 9.21 0.06 10.50
CA THR A 134 10.42 -0.65 10.95
C THR A 134 11.59 -0.19 10.09
N LYS A 135 12.67 0.26 10.73
CA LYS A 135 13.92 0.59 10.04
C LYS A 135 14.71 -0.68 9.77
N ILE A 136 15.05 -0.90 8.50
CA ILE A 136 15.81 -2.06 8.04
C ILE A 136 17.11 -1.55 7.37
N PRO A 137 18.28 -1.72 8.01
CA PRO A 137 19.53 -1.34 7.39
C PRO A 137 19.84 -2.14 6.14
N TYR A 138 20.28 -1.44 5.09
CA TYR A 138 20.73 -2.14 3.89
C TYR A 138 22.09 -2.81 4.16
N ARG A 139 22.16 -4.11 3.82
CA ARG A 139 23.35 -4.94 3.80
C ARG A 139 23.21 -5.90 2.63
N ALA A 140 24.33 -6.42 2.11
CA ALA A 140 24.30 -7.41 1.04
C ALA A 140 23.37 -8.58 1.41
N GLY A 141 22.47 -8.94 0.50
CA GLY A 141 21.47 -9.99 0.70
C GLY A 141 20.14 -9.54 1.32
N VAL A 142 20.05 -8.35 1.94
CA VAL A 142 18.77 -7.81 2.45
C VAL A 142 17.93 -7.32 1.28
N LYS A 143 16.69 -7.81 1.18
CA LYS A 143 15.75 -7.44 0.11
C LYS A 143 14.65 -6.53 0.62
N ALA A 144 14.42 -5.44 -0.12
CA ALA A 144 13.23 -4.62 0.03
C ALA A 144 11.98 -5.40 -0.39
N GLN A 145 10.85 -5.09 0.25
CA GLN A 145 9.52 -5.55 -0.14
C GLN A 145 8.81 -4.44 -0.91
N ALA A 146 7.85 -4.83 -1.75
CA ALA A 146 6.98 -3.86 -2.42
C ALA A 146 6.29 -2.96 -1.37
N GLY A 147 6.38 -1.64 -1.54
CA GLY A 147 5.84 -0.67 -0.60
C GLY A 147 6.77 -0.24 0.54
N ASP A 148 7.98 -0.79 0.65
CA ASP A 148 9.02 -0.23 1.51
C ASP A 148 9.45 1.15 0.98
N LEU A 149 9.69 2.12 1.87
CA LEU A 149 10.36 3.35 1.49
C LEU A 149 11.87 3.10 1.45
N VAL A 150 12.48 3.22 0.27
CA VAL A 150 13.92 3.07 0.06
C VAL A 150 14.57 4.42 0.23
N VAL A 151 15.56 4.52 1.12
CA VAL A 151 16.23 5.78 1.44
C VAL A 151 17.71 5.71 1.07
N TRP A 152 18.17 6.67 0.27
CA TRP A 152 19.58 6.89 -0.05
C TRP A 152 20.18 7.93 0.88
N ARG A 153 21.42 7.67 1.31
CA ARG A 153 22.19 8.55 2.19
C ARG A 153 22.54 9.89 1.53
N ARG A 154 22.99 10.85 2.33
CA ARG A 154 23.60 12.09 1.82
C ARG A 154 24.78 11.75 0.91
N LYS A 155 24.94 12.52 -0.17
CA LYS A 155 26.00 12.38 -1.18
C LYS A 155 26.06 10.98 -1.80
N TYR A 156 24.95 10.27 -1.91
CA TYR A 156 24.90 8.94 -2.55
C TYR A 156 25.40 8.95 -4.00
N ASN A 157 25.27 10.09 -4.69
CA ASN A 157 25.77 10.35 -6.04
C ASN A 157 27.02 11.25 -6.05
N GLY A 158 27.73 11.35 -4.92
CA GLY A 158 28.91 12.20 -4.73
C GLY A 158 28.63 13.66 -4.39
N THR A 159 27.44 14.19 -4.72
CA THR A 159 27.18 15.65 -4.65
C THR A 159 25.93 16.05 -3.87
N SER A 160 24.83 15.29 -3.94
CA SER A 160 23.53 15.70 -3.37
C SER A 160 23.52 15.66 -1.84
N PRO A 161 23.36 16.79 -1.12
CA PRO A 161 23.30 16.77 0.34
C PRO A 161 21.96 16.26 0.89
N TYR A 162 20.93 16.10 0.05
CA TYR A 162 19.55 15.86 0.50
C TYR A 162 19.17 14.38 0.60
N GLY A 163 20.00 13.49 0.05
CA GLY A 163 19.63 12.07 -0.13
C GLY A 163 18.58 11.90 -1.22
N HIS A 164 17.98 10.71 -1.28
CA HIS A 164 16.85 10.39 -2.15
C HIS A 164 15.91 9.41 -1.45
N ILE A 165 14.63 9.44 -1.77
CA ILE A 165 13.64 8.51 -1.22
C ILE A 165 12.67 8.07 -2.33
N ALA A 166 12.39 6.78 -2.38
CA ALA A 166 11.51 6.19 -3.38
C ALA A 166 10.71 5.02 -2.78
N ILE A 167 9.72 4.52 -3.50
CA ILE A 167 8.89 3.40 -3.03
C ILE A 167 9.31 2.14 -3.77
N ALA A 168 9.69 1.08 -3.06
CA ALA A 168 10.09 -0.19 -3.66
C ALA A 168 8.95 -0.82 -4.46
N ALA A 169 9.25 -1.25 -5.70
CA ALA A 169 8.30 -1.94 -6.56
C ALA A 169 8.25 -3.46 -6.32
N GLY A 170 9.20 -4.00 -5.54
CA GLY A 170 9.29 -5.41 -5.16
C GLY A 170 10.31 -6.24 -5.97
N GLN A 171 10.92 -5.67 -7.01
CA GLN A 171 11.98 -6.32 -7.77
C GLN A 171 13.36 -5.83 -7.28
N GLN A 172 14.19 -6.76 -6.79
CA GLN A 172 15.56 -6.47 -6.36
C GLN A 172 16.50 -7.63 -6.72
N THR A 173 17.64 -7.31 -7.34
CA THR A 173 18.78 -8.22 -7.56
C THR A 173 19.87 -7.97 -6.50
N ALA A 174 21.01 -8.64 -6.61
CA ALA A 174 22.14 -8.41 -5.70
C ALA A 174 22.67 -6.96 -5.76
N THR A 175 22.49 -6.27 -6.89
CA THR A 175 23.09 -4.95 -7.15
C THR A 175 22.07 -3.88 -7.52
N HIS A 176 20.84 -4.25 -7.87
CA HIS A 176 19.83 -3.31 -8.36
C HIS A 176 18.49 -3.45 -7.65
N ILE A 177 17.74 -2.36 -7.55
CA ILE A 177 16.38 -2.31 -7.04
C ILE A 177 15.48 -1.52 -8.00
N THR A 178 14.26 -1.99 -8.20
CA THR A 178 13.23 -1.25 -8.94
C THR A 178 12.36 -0.47 -7.98
N THR A 179 12.19 0.82 -8.23
CA THR A 179 11.41 1.74 -7.39
C THR A 179 10.47 2.61 -8.21
N TYR A 180 9.52 3.25 -7.53
CA TYR A 180 8.74 4.38 -8.03
C TYR A 180 9.29 5.67 -7.43
N ASP A 181 9.70 6.55 -8.31
CA ASP A 181 10.49 7.73 -7.99
C ASP A 181 9.81 8.97 -8.49
N GLN A 182 9.97 10.05 -7.74
CA GLN A 182 9.65 11.39 -8.19
C GLN A 182 10.91 12.25 -8.14
N ASN A 183 11.00 13.25 -9.03
CA ASN A 183 12.18 14.10 -9.17
C ASN A 183 13.47 13.32 -9.53
N TRP A 184 13.32 12.24 -10.32
CA TRP A 184 14.43 11.45 -10.84
C TRP A 184 14.39 11.43 -12.37
N GLY A 185 15.33 12.14 -13.02
CA GLY A 185 15.31 12.33 -14.48
C GLY A 185 14.07 13.06 -14.99
N GLY A 186 13.32 13.72 -14.10
CA GLY A 186 12.12 14.49 -14.36
C GLY A 186 11.17 14.51 -13.16
N LYS A 187 10.16 15.40 -13.23
CA LYS A 187 9.27 15.68 -12.09
C LYS A 187 8.21 14.62 -11.84
N ALA A 188 7.72 13.93 -12.86
CA ALA A 188 6.65 12.95 -12.69
C ALA A 188 7.12 11.64 -12.02
N MET A 189 6.20 11.01 -11.28
CA MET A 189 6.38 9.67 -10.74
C MET A 189 6.66 8.67 -11.87
N ARG A 190 7.79 7.97 -11.80
CA ARG A 190 8.19 6.98 -12.81
C ARG A 190 8.80 5.76 -12.16
N LYS A 191 8.81 4.65 -12.89
CA LYS A 191 9.52 3.45 -12.48
C LYS A 191 10.99 3.59 -12.86
N VAL A 192 11.89 3.35 -11.93
CA VAL A 192 13.35 3.47 -12.13
C VAL A 192 14.03 2.20 -11.61
N VAL A 193 15.09 1.80 -12.29
CA VAL A 193 16.02 0.78 -11.79
C VAL A 193 17.26 1.50 -11.27
N HIS A 194 17.54 1.35 -9.99
CA HIS A 194 18.70 1.93 -9.33
C HIS A 194 19.71 0.87 -8.98
N ARG A 195 20.97 1.28 -8.91
CA ARG A 195 21.99 0.53 -8.17
C ARG A 195 21.74 0.68 -6.67
N LEU A 196 22.07 -0.35 -5.91
CA LEU A 196 21.98 -0.33 -4.44
C LEU A 196 23.11 0.49 -3.78
N ASP A 197 24.06 0.98 -4.57
CA ASP A 197 25.11 1.89 -4.12
C ASP A 197 24.50 3.15 -3.49
N GLY A 198 24.89 3.43 -2.24
CA GLY A 198 24.41 4.60 -1.50
C GLY A 198 23.03 4.47 -0.86
N VAL A 199 22.36 3.32 -0.96
CA VAL A 199 21.18 3.02 -0.15
C VAL A 199 21.59 2.91 1.33
N ALA A 200 20.93 3.68 2.19
CA ALA A 200 21.11 3.59 3.64
C ALA A 200 20.31 2.42 4.22
N GLY A 201 19.08 2.22 3.74
CA GLY A 201 18.19 1.16 4.16
C GLY A 201 16.77 1.36 3.68
N PHE A 202 15.87 0.58 4.27
CA PHE A 202 14.45 0.54 3.96
C PHE A 202 13.64 0.89 5.19
N LEU A 203 12.54 1.64 5.01
CA LEU A 203 11.52 1.83 6.03
C LEU A 203 10.31 1.01 5.63
N ARG A 204 10.11 -0.09 6.33
CA ARG A 204 8.98 -0.98 6.09
C ARG A 204 7.77 -0.49 6.88
N PRO A 205 6.64 -0.18 6.24
CA PRO A 205 5.41 0.11 6.98
C PRO A 205 5.10 -1.05 7.92
N LEU A 206 4.87 -0.75 9.20
CA LEU A 206 4.37 -1.74 10.13
C LEU A 206 3.01 -2.21 9.64
N CYS A 207 2.77 -3.52 9.59
CA CYS A 207 1.52 -4.16 9.16
C CYS A 207 0.28 -3.73 10.01
N ALA A 208 0.46 -2.79 10.93
CA ALA A 208 -0.52 -2.25 11.87
C ALA A 208 -0.45 -0.71 12.00
N ALA A 209 -0.28 0.03 10.89
CA ALA A 209 -1.02 1.29 10.83
C ALA A 209 -2.51 0.90 10.87
N PRO A 210 -3.32 1.37 11.84
CA PRO A 210 -4.70 0.94 11.95
C PRO A 210 -5.40 1.25 10.63
N ARG A 211 -5.75 0.21 9.86
CA ARG A 211 -6.60 0.36 8.70
C ARG A 211 -7.95 0.80 9.23
N VAL A 212 -8.25 2.08 9.07
CA VAL A 212 -9.56 2.64 9.34
C VAL A 212 -10.54 1.90 8.42
N THR A 213 -11.37 1.05 9.00
CA THR A 213 -12.39 0.32 8.25
C THR A 213 -13.69 1.09 8.35
N TYR A 214 -14.43 1.18 7.25
CA TYR A 214 -15.69 1.93 7.17
C TYR A 214 -16.89 0.99 7.13
N PHE A 215 -18.06 1.48 7.58
CA PHE A 215 -19.34 0.83 7.33
C PHE A 215 -19.71 0.93 5.84
N ARG A 216 -20.49 -0.04 5.35
CA ARG A 216 -21.11 0.07 4.03
C ARG A 216 -22.02 1.31 4.02
N PRO A 217 -22.05 2.09 2.93
CA PRO A 217 -22.89 3.27 2.88
C PRO A 217 -24.37 2.89 2.98
N TYR A 218 -25.09 3.54 3.88
CA TYR A 218 -26.54 3.39 3.95
C TYR A 218 -27.20 4.17 2.81
N ARG A 219 -27.90 3.48 1.90
CA ARG A 219 -28.55 4.07 0.72
C ARG A 219 -30.04 4.40 0.92
N GLY A 220 -30.60 4.10 2.09
CA GLY A 220 -32.00 4.40 2.39
C GLY A 220 -32.24 5.86 2.74
N SER A 221 -33.51 6.27 2.70
CA SER A 221 -33.96 7.63 3.05
C SER A 221 -34.15 7.84 4.56
N GLY A 222 -34.06 6.78 5.37
CA GLY A 222 -34.31 6.82 6.81
C GLY A 222 -33.48 7.86 7.56
N VAL A 223 -34.04 8.36 8.66
CA VAL A 223 -33.44 9.37 9.55
C VAL A 223 -32.92 8.80 10.87
N SER A 224 -33.16 7.50 11.14
CA SER A 224 -32.70 6.78 12.32
C SER A 224 -31.32 6.17 12.09
N ILE A 225 -30.35 6.48 12.97
CA ILE A 225 -29.05 5.81 12.96
C ILE A 225 -29.16 4.32 13.33
N VAL A 226 -30.17 3.95 14.12
CA VAL A 226 -30.37 2.57 14.58
C VAL A 226 -30.71 1.69 13.38
N ASP A 227 -31.79 2.06 12.69
CA ASP A 227 -32.31 1.36 11.52
C ASP A 227 -31.29 1.36 10.38
N ALA A 228 -30.53 2.45 10.23
CA ALA A 228 -29.48 2.53 9.23
C ALA A 228 -28.31 1.59 9.53
N LEU A 229 -27.92 1.42 10.80
CA LEU A 229 -26.90 0.46 11.22
C LEU A 229 -27.39 -0.98 11.01
N ASP A 230 -28.63 -1.28 11.41
CA ASP A 230 -29.23 -2.61 11.22
C ASP A 230 -29.31 -2.98 9.72
N ALA A 231 -29.71 -2.02 8.87
CA ALA A 231 -29.81 -2.21 7.43
C ALA A 231 -28.45 -2.48 6.75
N VAL A 232 -27.35 -1.98 7.30
CA VAL A 232 -26.00 -2.28 6.80
C VAL A 232 -25.37 -3.51 7.49
N GLY A 233 -26.15 -4.22 8.31
CA GLY A 233 -25.73 -5.43 9.03
C GLY A 233 -24.80 -5.16 10.21
N ALA A 234 -24.85 -3.97 10.80
CA ALA A 234 -24.07 -3.59 11.96
C ALA A 234 -24.90 -3.67 13.25
N ALA A 235 -24.24 -3.93 14.38
CA ALA A 235 -24.91 -3.79 15.67
C ALA A 235 -25.36 -2.34 15.89
N SER A 236 -26.55 -2.16 16.44
CA SER A 236 -27.16 -0.85 16.65
C SER A 236 -27.39 -0.53 18.11
N SER A 237 -26.80 -1.25 19.07
CA SER A 237 -26.98 -0.95 20.50
C SER A 237 -26.37 0.41 20.88
N TYR A 238 -26.89 1.05 21.94
CA TYR A 238 -26.31 2.30 22.47
C TYR A 238 -24.83 2.14 22.81
N ALA A 239 -24.45 1.01 23.42
CA ALA A 239 -23.07 0.70 23.76
C ALA A 239 -22.18 0.58 22.51
N TYR A 240 -22.68 -0.01 21.42
CA TYR A 240 -21.93 -0.10 20.18
C TYR A 240 -21.81 1.26 19.48
N ARG A 241 -22.90 2.04 19.44
CA ARG A 241 -22.85 3.43 18.94
C ARG A 241 -21.89 4.31 19.72
N ARG A 242 -21.71 4.12 21.03
CA ARG A 242 -20.66 4.81 21.81
C ARG A 242 -19.26 4.51 21.27
N ARG A 243 -19.00 3.27 20.88
CA ARG A 243 -17.71 2.87 20.30
C ARG A 243 -17.52 3.50 18.91
N ILE A 244 -18.56 3.43 18.06
CA ILE A 244 -18.56 4.12 16.75
C ILE A 244 -18.27 5.61 16.94
N ALA A 245 -18.96 6.26 17.89
CA ALA A 245 -18.80 7.68 18.17
C ALA A 245 -17.37 8.02 18.59
N ALA A 246 -16.76 7.21 19.48
CA ALA A 246 -15.36 7.37 19.87
C ALA A 246 -14.40 7.24 18.68
N ALA A 247 -14.66 6.31 17.76
CA ALA A 247 -13.86 6.11 16.55
C ALA A 247 -14.02 7.21 15.48
N ASN A 248 -15.08 8.04 15.57
CA ASN A 248 -15.40 9.10 14.61
C ASN A 248 -15.31 10.50 15.24
N ASP A 249 -14.56 10.64 16.33
CA ASP A 249 -14.35 11.91 17.06
C ASP A 249 -15.65 12.60 17.53
N ILE A 250 -16.73 11.83 17.71
CA ILE A 250 -17.98 12.31 18.28
C ILE A 250 -17.85 12.27 19.81
N LYS A 251 -17.31 13.35 20.36
CA LYS A 251 -16.99 13.49 21.79
C LYS A 251 -18.23 13.36 22.68
N SER A 252 -18.04 12.74 23.84
CA SER A 252 -19.06 12.62 24.90
C SER A 252 -20.41 12.12 24.37
N TYR A 253 -20.40 11.02 23.62
CA TYR A 253 -21.62 10.45 23.04
C TYR A 253 -22.65 10.10 24.11
N ARG A 254 -23.78 10.80 24.06
CA ARG A 254 -24.97 10.62 24.92
C ARG A 254 -26.19 10.16 24.11
N GLY A 255 -26.02 9.94 22.80
CA GLY A 255 -27.11 9.57 21.90
C GLY A 255 -28.04 10.71 21.55
N THR A 256 -27.57 11.97 21.64
CA THR A 256 -28.40 13.13 21.30
C THR A 256 -28.76 13.14 19.81
N ALA A 257 -29.84 13.83 19.44
CA ALA A 257 -30.25 13.96 18.04
C ALA A 257 -29.11 14.46 17.14
N LYS A 258 -28.38 15.50 17.55
CA LYS A 258 -27.22 16.03 16.80
C LYS A 258 -26.13 14.98 16.58
N GLN A 259 -25.78 14.22 17.61
CA GLN A 259 -24.74 13.18 17.53
C GLN A 259 -25.18 12.03 16.61
N ASN A 260 -26.44 11.61 16.69
CA ASN A 260 -26.99 10.56 15.84
C ASN A 260 -27.10 11.00 14.38
N THR A 261 -27.51 12.24 14.12
CA THR A 261 -27.55 12.81 12.77
C THR A 261 -26.15 12.94 12.17
N GLN A 262 -25.14 13.33 12.96
CA GLN A 262 -23.75 13.36 12.52
C GLN A 262 -23.27 11.96 12.12
N MET A 263 -23.52 10.95 12.96
CA MET A 263 -23.17 9.56 12.69
C MET A 263 -23.88 9.03 11.43
N LEU A 264 -25.17 9.32 11.28
CA LEU A 264 -25.96 8.92 10.11
C LEU A 264 -25.48 9.59 8.82
N SER A 265 -25.11 10.87 8.89
CA SER A 265 -24.55 11.59 7.74
C SER A 265 -23.25 10.95 7.25
N LEU A 266 -22.35 10.59 8.18
CA LEU A 266 -21.14 9.85 7.85
C LEU A 266 -21.45 8.47 7.27
N LEU A 267 -22.47 7.78 7.80
CA LEU A 267 -22.88 6.46 7.31
C LEU A 267 -23.43 6.53 5.88
N LYS A 268 -24.28 7.51 5.57
CA LYS A 268 -24.79 7.74 4.20
C LYS A 268 -23.68 8.08 3.20
N GLN A 269 -22.66 8.80 3.66
CA GLN A 269 -21.48 9.15 2.86
C GLN A 269 -20.48 7.99 2.68
N GLY A 270 -20.67 6.86 3.37
CA GLY A 270 -19.69 5.77 3.42
C GLY A 270 -18.39 6.15 4.14
N LYS A 271 -18.44 7.18 5.00
CA LYS A 271 -17.29 7.70 5.75
C LYS A 271 -17.36 7.37 7.24
N LEU A 272 -18.36 6.62 7.69
CA LEU A 272 -18.48 6.23 9.09
C LEU A 272 -17.47 5.12 9.41
N ILE A 273 -16.55 5.43 10.32
CA ILE A 273 -15.49 4.53 10.78
C ILE A 273 -16.07 3.48 11.72
N LYS A 274 -15.64 2.23 11.57
CA LYS A 274 -15.91 1.12 12.48
C LYS A 274 -15.01 1.21 13.71
N PRO A 275 -15.54 0.94 14.91
CA PRO A 275 -14.76 0.84 16.13
C PRO A 275 -13.91 -0.44 16.20
#